data_AF-A0A8T6Y3H9-F1
#
_entry.id   AF-A0A8T6Y3H9-F1
#
_cell.length_a   1.000
_cell.length_b   1.000
_cell.length_c   1.000
_cell.angle_alpha   90.00
_cell.angle_beta   90.00
_cell.angle_gamma   90.00
#
_symmetry.space_group_name_H-M   'P 1'
#
loop_
_entity.id
_entity.type
_entity.pdbx_description
1 polymer ?
#
loop_
_entity_poly.entity_id
_entity_poly.type
_entity_poly.pdbx_seq_one_letter_code
_entity_poly.pdbx_strand_id
1 'polypeptide(L)'
;MVDRIEAALGIDLEPLIACEEVLTPPEIERRTTSNRGALYGISSNTRMSAFVRQRNRSKHYRGLFFAGGSAHPGGGMPLAVLSGKLASGLVLKFT
;
A
#
# COMPACT_ATOMS: atom_id res chain seq x y z
N MET A 1 -14.61 -8.62 17.55
CA MET A 1 -14.98 -8.60 16.11
C MET A 1 -16.06 -9.62 15.84
N VAL A 2 -15.86 -10.86 16.33
CA VAL A 2 -16.86 -11.94 16.39
C VAL A 2 -18.20 -11.42 16.93
N ASP A 3 -18.23 -10.89 18.16
CA ASP A 3 -19.47 -10.38 18.79
C ASP A 3 -20.22 -9.34 17.91
N ARG A 4 -19.46 -8.51 17.18
CA ARG A 4 -20.04 -7.47 16.31
C ARG A 4 -20.68 -8.09 15.07
N ILE A 5 -20.10 -9.15 14.52
CA ILE A 5 -20.63 -9.87 13.37
C ILE A 5 -21.85 -10.67 13.79
N GLU A 6 -21.78 -11.38 14.92
CA GLU A 6 -22.90 -12.13 15.49
C GLU A 6 -24.10 -11.23 15.77
N ALA A 7 -23.88 -10.06 16.41
CA ALA A 7 -24.95 -9.09 16.65
C ALA A 7 -25.57 -8.54 15.35
N ALA A 8 -24.78 -8.39 14.29
CA ALA A 8 -25.27 -7.88 13.00
C ALA A 8 -26.03 -8.94 12.18
N LEU A 9 -25.68 -10.22 12.33
CA LEU A 9 -26.19 -11.31 11.49
C LEU A 9 -27.14 -12.27 12.23
N GLY A 10 -27.21 -12.24 13.57
CA GLY A 10 -28.03 -13.14 14.38
C GLY A 10 -27.58 -14.59 14.33
N ILE A 11 -26.28 -14.83 14.14
CA ILE A 11 -25.68 -16.17 14.07
C ILE A 11 -24.68 -16.36 15.22
N ASP A 12 -24.46 -17.61 15.62
CA ASP A 12 -23.34 -18.03 16.47
C ASP A 12 -22.15 -18.38 15.56
N LEU A 13 -21.13 -17.52 15.55
CA LEU A 13 -20.03 -17.56 14.59
C LEU A 13 -18.86 -18.40 15.09
N GLU A 14 -18.61 -18.43 16.40
CA GLU A 14 -17.50 -19.17 17.01
C GLU A 14 -17.41 -20.65 16.58
N PRO A 15 -18.50 -21.46 16.63
CA PRO A 15 -18.43 -22.87 16.25
C PRO A 15 -18.25 -23.09 14.74
N LEU A 16 -18.41 -22.04 13.91
CA LEU A 16 -18.29 -22.10 12.46
C LEU A 16 -16.86 -21.77 11.98
N ILE A 17 -15.96 -21.33 12.86
CA ILE A 17 -14.58 -20.99 12.50
C ILE A 17 -13.74 -22.27 12.39
N ALA A 18 -13.46 -22.70 11.15
CA ALA A 18 -12.61 -23.86 10.90
C ALA A 18 -11.10 -23.56 11.05
N CYS A 19 -10.69 -22.31 10.75
CA CYS A 19 -9.31 -21.86 10.88
C CYS A 19 -9.24 -20.34 11.06
N GLU A 20 -8.17 -19.85 11.69
CA GLU A 20 -7.90 -18.43 11.86
C GLU A 20 -6.42 -18.12 11.54
N GLU A 21 -6.17 -17.04 10.79
CA GLU A 21 -4.86 -16.41 10.67
C GLU A 21 -4.98 -14.93 11.02
N VAL A 22 -4.03 -14.42 11.80
CA VAL A 22 -3.97 -13.01 12.20
C VAL A 22 -2.79 -12.33 11.50
N LEU A 23 -3.11 -11.35 10.66
CA LEU A 23 -2.11 -10.52 9.98
C LEU A 23 -2.09 -9.12 10.62
N THR A 24 -1.07 -8.86 11.44
CA THR A 24 -0.90 -7.58 12.16
C THR A 24 -0.05 -6.58 11.35
N PRO A 25 -0.07 -5.27 11.66
CA PRO A 25 0.80 -4.30 10.98
C PRO A 25 2.31 -4.64 11.05
N PRO A 26 2.89 -5.08 12.17
CA PRO A 26 4.27 -5.57 12.20
C PRO A 26 4.50 -6.78 11.28
N GLU A 27 3.52 -7.66 11.16
CA GLU A 27 3.60 -8.82 10.26
C GLU A 27 3.55 -8.38 8.78
N ILE A 28 2.71 -7.41 8.43
CA ILE A 28 2.68 -6.81 7.09
C ILE A 28 4.03 -6.18 6.77
N GLU A 29 4.58 -5.39 7.69
CA GLU A 29 5.90 -4.78 7.54
C GLU A 29 6.98 -5.84 7.28
N ARG A 30 6.98 -6.91 8.07
CA ARG A 30 7.91 -8.04 7.91
C ARG A 30 7.74 -8.74 6.56
N ARG A 31 6.50 -9.00 6.12
CA ARG A 31 6.21 -9.74 4.88
C ARG A 31 6.47 -8.93 3.62
N THR A 32 6.26 -7.61 3.64
CA THR A 32 6.28 -6.79 2.41
C THR A 32 7.28 -5.64 2.44
N THR A 33 8.06 -5.49 3.53
CA THR A 33 8.93 -4.33 3.76
C THR A 33 8.17 -2.99 3.74
N SER A 34 6.87 -3.04 4.04
CA SER A 34 6.04 -1.84 4.14
C SER A 34 6.26 -1.18 5.50
N ASN A 35 6.98 -0.06 5.52
CA ASN A 35 7.25 0.71 6.75
C ASN A 35 6.00 0.87 7.62
N ARG A 36 6.07 0.46 8.90
CA ARG A 36 4.97 0.47 9.87
C ARG A 36 3.72 -0.34 9.48
N GLY A 37 3.85 -1.27 8.53
CA GLY A 37 2.74 -2.05 7.98
C GLY A 37 1.78 -1.22 7.11
N ALA A 38 2.22 -0.06 6.60
CA ALA A 38 1.35 0.85 5.85
C ALA A 38 0.90 0.24 4.51
N LEU A 39 -0.41 0.14 4.30
CA LEU A 39 -1.01 -0.42 3.08
C LEU A 39 -0.92 0.51 1.86
N TYR A 40 -0.90 1.82 2.10
CA TYR A 40 -1.02 2.86 1.05
C TYR A 40 0.13 3.88 1.06
N GLY A 41 1.25 3.53 1.71
CA GLY A 41 2.36 4.46 1.93
C GLY A 41 1.96 5.64 2.81
N ILE A 42 2.40 6.85 2.46
CA ILE A 42 2.12 8.08 3.21
C ILE A 42 0.62 8.39 3.18
N SER A 43 0.04 8.69 4.35
CA SER A 43 -1.40 8.95 4.50
C SER A 43 -1.87 10.18 3.71
N SER A 44 -3.09 10.12 3.19
CA SER A 44 -3.72 11.19 2.39
C SER A 44 -4.57 12.15 3.23
N ASN A 45 -4.26 12.29 4.52
CA ASN A 45 -5.14 12.98 5.47
C ASN A 45 -5.15 14.51 5.30
N THR A 46 -4.32 15.05 4.41
CA THR A 46 -4.32 16.47 4.06
C THR A 46 -4.36 16.64 2.54
N ARG A 47 -4.89 17.78 2.08
CA ARG A 47 -4.90 18.12 0.64
C ARG A 47 -3.50 18.12 0.03
N MET A 48 -2.47 18.38 0.83
CA MET A 48 -1.09 18.45 0.39
C MET A 48 -0.37 17.08 0.36
N SER A 49 -0.94 16.04 0.97
CA SER A 49 -0.30 14.72 1.10
C SER A 49 0.10 14.09 -0.24
N ALA A 50 -0.66 14.37 -1.31
CA ALA A 50 -0.35 13.86 -2.64
C ALA A 50 0.98 14.39 -3.22
N PHE A 51 1.39 15.59 -2.82
CA PHE A 51 2.62 16.25 -3.28
C PHE A 51 3.88 15.81 -2.52
N VAL A 52 3.71 15.14 -1.36
CA VAL A 52 4.82 14.67 -0.52
C VAL A 52 5.28 13.25 -0.91
N ARG A 53 4.56 12.58 -1.81
CA ARG A 53 4.90 11.23 -2.27
C ARG A 53 6.23 11.20 -3.02
N GLN A 54 6.94 10.09 -2.86
CA GLN A 54 8.21 9.87 -3.55
C GLN A 54 7.99 9.91 -5.07
N ARG A 55 8.71 10.78 -5.78
CA ARG A 55 8.59 10.91 -7.23
C ARG A 55 9.18 9.68 -7.93
N ASN A 56 8.68 9.35 -9.11
CA ASN A 56 9.13 8.17 -9.87
C ASN A 56 10.59 8.24 -10.38
N ARG A 57 11.28 9.37 -10.18
CA ARG A 57 12.71 9.55 -10.49
C ARG A 57 13.41 10.27 -9.34
N SER A 58 14.59 9.79 -8.98
CA SER A 58 15.44 10.40 -7.96
C SER A 58 15.90 11.81 -8.36
N LYS A 59 15.96 12.76 -7.41
CA LYS A 59 16.66 14.05 -7.61
C LYS A 59 18.17 13.91 -7.48
N HIS A 60 18.62 12.95 -6.68
CA HIS A 60 20.00 12.87 -6.21
C HIS A 60 20.84 11.87 -6.99
N TYR A 61 20.21 10.77 -7.44
CA TYR A 61 20.90 9.67 -8.10
C TYR A 61 20.44 9.56 -9.55
N ARG A 62 21.36 9.76 -10.48
CA ARG A 62 21.08 9.63 -11.92
C ARG A 62 20.84 8.15 -12.25
N GLY A 63 19.80 7.87 -13.03
CA GLY A 63 19.42 6.51 -13.42
C GLY A 63 18.60 5.73 -12.38
N LEU A 64 18.25 6.33 -11.23
CA LEU A 64 17.41 5.68 -10.21
C LEU A 64 15.93 6.10 -10.35
N PHE A 65 15.06 5.10 -10.47
CA PHE A 65 13.62 5.25 -10.64
C PHE A 65 12.86 4.47 -9.56
N PHE A 66 11.66 4.93 -9.22
CA PHE A 66 10.81 4.34 -8.19
C PHE A 66 9.42 4.06 -8.75
N ALA A 67 8.86 2.91 -8.40
CA ALA A 67 7.51 2.49 -8.76
C ALA A 67 6.85 1.75 -7.59
N GLY A 68 5.52 1.87 -7.48
CA GLY A 68 4.72 1.14 -6.49
C GLY A 68 3.84 2.06 -5.65
N GLY A 69 3.15 1.48 -4.67
CA GLY A 69 2.11 2.17 -3.90
C GLY A 69 2.61 3.31 -2.98
N SER A 70 3.90 3.30 -2.64
CA SER A 70 4.51 4.37 -1.84
C SER A 70 5.09 5.51 -2.69
N ALA A 71 5.17 5.32 -4.02
CA ALA A 71 5.60 6.33 -4.97
C ALA A 71 4.41 7.07 -5.57
N HIS A 72 4.68 8.17 -6.27
CA HIS A 72 3.69 8.86 -7.07
C HIS A 72 3.09 7.89 -8.11
N PRO A 73 1.77 7.90 -8.36
CA PRO A 73 0.76 8.82 -7.80
C PRO A 73 0.20 8.43 -6.42
N GLY A 74 0.36 7.20 -5.96
CA GLY A 74 -0.04 6.76 -4.62
C GLY A 74 -0.33 5.27 -4.50
N GLY A 75 -0.94 4.89 -3.38
CA GLY A 75 -1.23 3.51 -3.02
C GLY A 75 -2.48 2.91 -3.66
N GLY A 76 -2.64 1.59 -3.52
CA GLY A 76 -3.73 0.82 -4.11
C GLY A 76 -3.38 0.31 -5.51
N MET A 77 -3.99 -0.82 -5.91
CA MET A 77 -3.60 -1.52 -7.15
C MET A 77 -3.62 -0.60 -8.39
N PRO A 78 -4.65 0.22 -8.66
CA PRO A 78 -4.68 1.05 -9.86
C PRO A 78 -3.53 2.08 -9.89
N LEU A 79 -3.26 2.73 -8.76
CA LEU A 79 -2.23 3.78 -8.67
C LEU A 79 -0.83 3.19 -8.66
N ALA A 80 -0.63 2.01 -8.06
CA ALA A 80 0.64 1.29 -8.12
C ALA A 80 0.99 0.86 -9.55
N VAL A 81 0.01 0.36 -10.31
CA VAL A 81 0.19 0.02 -11.73
C VAL A 81 0.50 1.27 -12.55
N LEU A 82 -0.22 2.37 -12.33
CA LEU A 82 0.06 3.65 -12.98
C LEU A 82 1.45 4.19 -12.63
N SER A 83 1.89 4.04 -11.38
CA SER A 83 3.25 4.38 -10.92
C SER A 83 4.30 3.63 -11.74
N GLY A 84 4.11 2.32 -11.96
CA GLY A 84 4.98 1.50 -12.80
C GLY A 84 5.02 1.98 -14.25
N LYS A 85 3.86 2.29 -14.85
CA LYS A 85 3.78 2.85 -16.22
C LYS A 85 4.56 4.16 -16.34
N LEU A 86 4.43 5.07 -15.37
CA LEU A 86 5.14 6.35 -15.37
C LEU A 86 6.65 6.16 -15.21
N ALA A 87 7.07 5.33 -14.25
CA ALA A 87 8.49 5.02 -14.04
C ALA A 87 9.13 4.40 -15.30
N SER A 88 8.46 3.44 -15.93
CA SER A 88 8.90 2.83 -17.20
C SER A 88 9.04 3.88 -18.31
N GLY A 89 8.06 4.78 -18.47
CA GLY A 89 8.15 5.87 -19.44
C GLY A 89 9.32 6.83 -19.17
N LEU A 90 9.71 7.02 -17.91
CA LEU A 90 10.90 7.81 -17.55
C LEU A 90 12.21 7.07 -17.83
N VAL A 91 12.25 5.75 -17.64
CA VAL A 91 13.40 4.90 -17.98
C VAL A 91 13.65 4.91 -19.49
N LEU A 92 12.61 4.75 -20.31
CA LEU A 92 12.74 4.75 -21.77
C LEU A 92 13.22 6.09 -22.36
N LYS A 93 12.93 7.21 -21.66
CA LYS A 93 13.41 8.55 -22.04
C LYS A 93 14.80 8.89 -21.49
N PHE A 94 15.34 8.03 -20.63
CA PHE A 94 16.67 8.21 -20.05
C PHE A 94 17.77 7.60 -20.93
N THR A 95 17.40 6.65 -21.79
CA THR A 95 18.25 6.07 -22.84
C THR A 95 18.47 7.09 -23.94
#